data_AF-A0A3D0G6A0-F1
#
_entry.id   AF-A0A3D0G6A0-F1
#
_cell.length_a   1.000
_cell.length_b   1.000
_cell.length_c   1.000
_cell.angle_alpha   90.00
_cell.angle_beta   90.00
_cell.angle_gamma   90.00
#
_symmetry.space_group_name_H-M   'P 1'
#
loop_
_entity.id
_entity.type
_entity.pdbx_description
1 polymer ?
#
loop_
_entity_poly.entity_id
_entity_poly.type
_entity_poly.pdbx_seq_one_letter_code
_entity_poly.pdbx_strand_id
1 'polypeptide(L)'
;MADASQTGTSQGRKNIIKTLEFDTRLLGMVGAFILVCLVFNILTDGRFLTPRNIFNLTIQTVSVAIMATGMVFVIVTRHIDLSVGALLATCSAVMAMTQTQILPSLGIEYGSVWIAPIAIAVGILTGGLIGAFHGWLIGYLTIPAFIVTLGGFLVWRNVAWYLTNGQTIGPLDETFQMLGGIGGTAFSPIVNPPEVAILGITRTETVTVWNGDTPHPVPMVPLDLSYDHRVINGADAARFLSFYTDLISDPRNLMV
;
A
#
# COMPACT_ATOMS: atom_id res chain seq x y z
N MET A 1 52.56 27.68 53.18
CA MET A 1 52.59 28.36 51.87
C MET A 1 52.44 27.25 50.83
N ALA A 2 51.20 26.96 50.43
CA ALA A 2 50.51 27.57 49.28
C ALA A 2 51.21 27.10 47.97
N ASP A 3 50.55 26.46 47.01
CA ASP A 3 49.18 26.66 46.57
C ASP A 3 48.68 25.43 45.80
N ALA A 4 47.41 25.11 46.02
CA ALA A 4 46.68 24.07 45.34
C ALA A 4 45.88 24.73 44.21
N SER A 5 46.29 24.54 42.96
CA SER A 5 45.46 24.93 41.81
C SER A 5 44.97 23.68 41.07
N GLN A 6 44.00 22.99 41.67
CA GLN A 6 43.12 22.10 40.93
C GLN A 6 42.26 22.95 40.00
N THR A 7 42.64 23.03 38.72
CA THR A 7 41.75 23.53 37.67
C THR A 7 40.66 22.50 37.44
N GLY A 8 39.54 22.66 38.16
CA GLY A 8 38.31 21.92 37.91
C GLY A 8 37.85 22.17 36.48
N THR A 9 37.97 21.16 35.62
CA THR A 9 37.30 21.15 34.34
C THR A 9 35.80 21.04 34.62
N SER A 10 35.07 22.15 34.54
CA SER A 10 33.63 22.10 34.54
C SER A 10 33.21 21.28 33.33
N GLN A 11 32.83 20.02 33.53
CA GLN A 11 32.13 19.24 32.52
C GLN A 11 30.81 19.96 32.24
N GLY A 12 30.83 20.86 31.25
CA GLY A 12 29.64 21.46 30.71
C GLY A 12 28.73 20.32 30.26
N ARG A 13 27.59 20.19 30.94
CA ARG A 13 26.49 19.28 30.63
C ARG A 13 26.33 19.27 29.11
N LYS A 14 26.77 18.18 28.44
CA LYS A 14 26.68 18.06 26.98
C LYS A 14 25.20 18.28 26.64
N ASN A 15 24.89 19.41 26.01
CA ASN A 15 23.53 19.74 25.60
C ASN A 15 23.03 18.55 24.79
N ILE A 16 21.96 17.91 25.25
CA ILE A 16 21.34 16.73 24.62
C ILE A 16 21.10 17.00 23.12
N ILE A 17 20.81 18.26 22.77
CA ILE A 17 20.61 18.78 21.41
C ILE A 17 21.87 18.74 20.53
N LYS A 18 23.09 18.79 21.09
CA LYS A 18 24.35 18.60 20.32
C LYS A 18 24.77 17.13 20.20
N THR A 19 24.24 16.26 21.08
CA THR A 19 24.43 14.81 21.00
C THR A 19 23.45 14.18 20.01
N LEU A 20 22.27 14.80 19.83
CA LEU A 20 21.38 14.54 18.71
C LEU A 20 21.87 15.33 17.49
N GLU A 21 22.50 14.67 16.53
CA GLU A 21 22.89 15.25 15.24
C GLU A 21 21.65 15.63 14.41
N PHE A 22 20.88 16.62 14.85
CA PHE A 22 19.72 17.12 14.11
C PHE A 22 20.20 17.80 12.83
N ASP A 23 20.14 17.06 11.72
CA ASP A 23 20.39 17.59 10.39
C ASP A 23 19.30 18.63 10.06
N THR A 24 19.72 19.87 9.82
CA THR A 24 18.85 20.96 9.34
C THR A 24 18.05 20.57 8.10
N ARG A 25 18.55 19.65 7.27
CA ARG A 25 17.83 19.09 6.12
C ARG A 25 16.66 18.21 6.54
N LEU A 26 16.87 17.31 7.52
CA LEU A 26 15.79 16.47 8.05
C LEU A 26 14.70 17.33 8.70
N LEU A 27 15.10 18.36 9.46
CA LEU A 27 14.15 19.29 10.05
C LEU A 27 13.37 20.07 8.98
N GLY A 28 14.04 20.46 7.89
CA GLY A 28 13.39 21.07 6.71
C GLY A 28 12.38 20.13 6.03
N MET A 29 12.73 18.85 5.84
CA MET A 29 11.82 17.84 5.26
C MET A 29 10.60 17.58 6.15
N VAL A 30 10.81 17.46 7.47
CA VAL A 30 9.72 17.31 8.44
C VAL A 30 8.82 18.55 8.45
N GLY A 31 9.41 19.75 8.40
CA GLY A 31 8.67 21.01 8.29
C GLY A 31 7.84 21.09 7.02
N ALA A 32 8.41 20.71 5.86
CA ALA A 32 7.70 20.66 4.59
C ALA A 32 6.55 19.64 4.62
N PHE A 33 6.76 18.47 5.23
CA PHE A 33 5.72 17.46 5.41
C PHE A 33 4.55 18.01 6.25
N ILE A 34 4.83 18.61 7.41
CA ILE A 34 3.80 19.23 8.27
C ILE A 34 3.04 20.31 7.51
N LEU A 35 3.75 21.19 6.78
CA LEU A 35 3.14 22.24 5.98
C LEU A 35 2.17 21.66 4.95
N VAL A 36 2.59 20.64 4.20
CA VAL A 36 1.75 19.97 3.20
C VAL A 36 0.52 19.33 3.86
N CYS A 37 0.67 18.67 5.01
CA CYS A 37 -0.46 18.11 5.76
C CYS A 37 -1.46 19.18 6.20
N LEU A 38 -0.99 20.33 6.68
CA LEU A 38 -1.86 21.44 7.08
C LEU A 38 -2.59 22.04 5.89
N VAL A 39 -1.89 22.25 4.77
CA VAL A 39 -2.48 22.77 3.52
C VAL A 39 -3.59 21.85 3.05
N PHE A 40 -3.34 20.54 2.95
CA PHE A 40 -4.40 19.58 2.56
C PHE A 40 -5.54 19.52 3.58
N ASN A 41 -5.25 19.64 4.88
CA ASN A 41 -6.30 19.65 5.88
C ASN A 41 -7.23 20.86 5.75
N ILE A 42 -6.68 22.05 5.47
CA ILE A 42 -7.47 23.27 5.24
C ILE A 42 -8.26 23.16 3.93
N LEU A 43 -7.62 22.72 2.84
CA LEU A 43 -8.26 22.59 1.53
C LEU A 43 -9.35 21.51 1.48
N THR A 44 -9.34 20.56 2.42
CA THR A 44 -10.31 19.44 2.46
C THR A 44 -11.29 19.56 3.63
N ASP A 45 -11.49 20.76 4.18
CA ASP A 45 -12.42 21.01 5.29
C ASP A 45 -12.22 20.08 6.50
N GLY A 46 -10.96 19.78 6.84
CA GLY A 46 -10.59 18.91 7.96
C GLY A 46 -10.65 17.40 7.69
N ARG A 47 -11.01 16.95 6.48
CA ARG A 47 -11.12 15.52 6.15
C ARG A 47 -9.76 14.80 6.07
N PHE A 48 -8.68 15.53 5.78
CA PHE A 48 -7.35 14.95 5.57
C PHE A 48 -6.73 14.35 6.85
N LEU A 49 -6.81 15.06 7.99
CA LEU A 49 -6.25 14.57 9.26
C LEU A 49 -7.23 13.71 10.08
N THR A 50 -8.31 13.22 9.46
CA THR A 50 -9.24 12.31 10.13
C THR A 50 -8.57 10.97 10.45
N PRO A 51 -8.93 10.30 11.56
CA PRO A 51 -8.39 8.98 11.90
C PRO A 51 -8.54 7.95 10.78
N ARG A 52 -9.64 8.03 10.03
CA ARG A 52 -9.91 7.17 8.86
C ARG A 52 -8.92 7.41 7.73
N ASN A 53 -8.70 8.66 7.35
CA ASN A 53 -7.77 8.97 6.28
C ASN A 53 -6.32 8.65 6.67
N ILE A 54 -5.93 8.94 7.91
CA ILE A 54 -4.60 8.59 8.43
C ILE A 54 -4.41 7.07 8.47
N PHE A 55 -5.42 6.31 8.88
CA PHE A 55 -5.39 4.85 8.83
C PHE A 55 -5.22 4.34 7.39
N ASN A 56 -6.01 4.86 6.44
CA ASN A 56 -5.93 4.47 5.03
C ASN A 56 -4.56 4.80 4.42
N LEU A 57 -4.05 6.01 4.64
CA LEU A 57 -2.71 6.43 4.17
C LEU A 57 -1.61 5.55 4.77
N THR A 58 -1.75 5.17 6.04
CA THR A 58 -0.80 4.28 6.71
C THR A 58 -0.82 2.91 6.07
N ILE A 59 -1.98 2.26 5.90
CA ILE A 59 -2.09 0.95 5.27
C ILE A 59 -1.55 0.95 3.83
N GLN A 60 -1.85 1.99 3.04
CA GLN A 60 -1.32 2.12 1.67
C GLN A 60 0.21 2.25 1.65
N THR A 61 0.78 3.04 2.58
CA THR A 61 2.22 3.29 2.64
C THR A 61 3.00 2.12 3.26
N VAL A 62 2.38 1.31 4.11
CA VAL A 62 3.01 0.15 4.76
C VAL A 62 3.58 -0.83 3.74
N SER A 63 2.90 -1.04 2.61
CA SER A 63 3.41 -1.91 1.53
C SER A 63 4.79 -1.46 1.02
N VAL A 64 4.95 -0.16 0.74
CA VAL A 64 6.20 0.44 0.28
C VAL A 64 7.24 0.44 1.39
N ALA A 65 6.84 0.71 2.64
CA ALA A 65 7.74 0.70 3.79
C ALA A 65 8.34 -0.70 4.05
N ILE A 66 7.52 -1.76 3.99
CA ILE A 66 7.99 -3.15 4.16
C ILE A 66 8.94 -3.53 3.01
N MET A 67 8.64 -3.16 1.77
CA MET A 67 9.56 -3.41 0.65
C MET A 67 10.89 -2.66 0.83
N ALA A 68 10.84 -1.41 1.32
CA ALA A 68 12.02 -0.60 1.54
C ALA A 68 12.99 -1.24 2.54
N THR A 69 12.51 -1.87 3.61
CA THR A 69 13.38 -2.56 4.57
C THR A 69 14.13 -3.73 3.93
N GLY A 70 13.46 -4.49 3.04
CA GLY A 70 14.10 -5.56 2.26
C GLY A 70 15.16 -5.02 1.29
N MET A 71 14.88 -3.91 0.62
CA MET A 71 15.82 -3.27 -0.31
C MET A 71 17.09 -2.76 0.36
N VAL A 72 17.10 -2.50 1.67
CA VAL A 72 18.32 -2.11 2.41
C VAL A 72 19.44 -3.12 2.20
N PHE A 73 19.14 -4.43 2.26
CA PHE A 73 20.14 -5.48 2.06
C PHE A 73 20.78 -5.42 0.67
N VAL A 74 19.97 -5.16 -0.36
CA VAL A 74 20.44 -5.02 -1.75
C VAL A 74 21.35 -3.79 -1.88
N ILE A 75 20.93 -2.66 -1.32
CA ILE A 75 21.66 -1.38 -1.42
C ILE A 75 22.99 -1.45 -0.65
N VAL A 76 23.04 -2.09 0.52
CA VAL A 76 24.28 -2.26 1.31
C VAL A 76 25.33 -3.03 0.52
N THR A 77 24.92 -4.00 -0.31
CA THR A 77 25.82 -4.72 -1.21
C THR A 77 26.19 -3.95 -2.48
N ARG A 78 25.78 -2.67 -2.59
CA ARG A 78 25.95 -1.79 -3.76
C ARG A 78 25.25 -2.28 -5.03
N HIS A 79 24.16 -3.02 -4.88
CA HIS A 79 23.30 -3.45 -6.00
C HIS A 79 22.01 -2.62 -6.05
N ILE A 80 21.27 -2.77 -7.14
CA ILE A 80 19.97 -2.13 -7.38
C ILE A 80 18.97 -3.24 -7.70
N ASP A 81 17.78 -3.17 -7.08
CA ASP A 81 16.65 -4.03 -7.42
C ASP A 81 15.48 -3.20 -7.97
N LEU A 82 15.25 -3.33 -9.27
CA LEU A 82 14.12 -2.72 -9.97
C LEU A 82 12.89 -3.65 -10.04
N SER A 83 13.06 -4.93 -9.74
CA SER A 83 12.03 -5.96 -9.91
C SER A 83 11.09 -6.09 -8.71
N VAL A 84 11.40 -5.48 -7.57
CA VAL A 84 10.67 -5.67 -6.29
C VAL A 84 9.15 -5.45 -6.42
N GLY A 85 8.72 -4.42 -7.16
CA GLY A 85 7.29 -4.15 -7.38
C GLY A 85 6.62 -5.18 -8.28
N ALA A 86 7.33 -5.68 -9.30
CA ALA A 86 6.84 -6.76 -10.15
C ALA A 86 6.75 -8.08 -9.37
N LEU A 87 7.74 -8.37 -8.52
CA LEU A 87 7.77 -9.50 -7.60
C LEU A 87 6.59 -9.47 -6.63
N LEU A 88 6.29 -8.32 -6.04
CA LEU A 88 5.11 -8.14 -5.20
C LEU A 88 3.83 -8.51 -5.97
N ALA A 89 3.66 -7.96 -7.18
CA ALA A 89 2.50 -8.26 -8.02
C ALA A 89 2.37 -9.75 -8.37
N THR A 90 3.48 -10.41 -8.74
CA THR A 90 3.50 -11.85 -9.04
C THR A 90 3.17 -12.69 -7.82
N CYS A 91 3.76 -12.39 -6.65
CA CYS A 91 3.48 -13.14 -5.43
C CYS A 91 2.01 -12.96 -5.01
N SER A 92 1.48 -11.74 -5.07
CA SER A 92 0.05 -11.47 -4.81
C SER A 92 -0.87 -12.21 -5.78
N ALA A 93 -0.55 -12.21 -7.08
CA ALA A 93 -1.31 -12.95 -8.09
C ALA A 93 -1.32 -14.46 -7.82
N VAL A 94 -0.16 -15.05 -7.51
CA VAL A 94 -0.05 -16.48 -7.20
C VAL A 94 -0.82 -16.81 -5.93
N MET A 95 -0.73 -16.00 -4.87
CA MET A 95 -1.52 -16.21 -3.64
C MET A 95 -3.03 -16.15 -3.94
N ALA A 96 -3.48 -15.15 -4.69
CA ALA A 96 -4.89 -15.01 -5.03
C ALA A 96 -5.40 -16.20 -5.87
N MET A 97 -4.68 -16.59 -6.93
CA MET A 97 -5.04 -17.77 -7.74
C MET A 97 -5.03 -19.07 -6.95
N THR A 98 -4.09 -19.19 -6.01
CA THR A 98 -4.00 -20.32 -5.11
C THR A 98 -5.31 -20.47 -4.34
N GLN A 99 -5.82 -19.37 -3.77
CA GLN A 99 -7.07 -19.35 -3.03
C GLN A 99 -8.32 -19.55 -3.91
N THR A 100 -8.37 -18.93 -5.10
CA THR A 100 -9.60 -18.89 -5.89
C THR A 100 -9.76 -20.01 -6.91
N GLN A 101 -8.65 -20.58 -7.39
CA GLN A 101 -8.66 -21.58 -8.46
C GLN A 101 -8.01 -22.90 -8.01
N ILE A 102 -6.81 -22.85 -7.41
CA ILE A 102 -6.03 -24.05 -7.14
C ILE A 102 -6.62 -24.85 -5.96
N LEU A 103 -6.78 -24.26 -4.78
CA LEU A 103 -7.31 -24.98 -3.61
C LEU A 103 -8.73 -25.51 -3.83
N PRO A 104 -9.67 -24.75 -4.42
CA PRO A 104 -10.99 -25.28 -4.76
C PRO A 104 -10.93 -26.46 -5.72
N SER A 105 -10.03 -26.44 -6.71
CA SER A 105 -9.84 -27.58 -7.64
C SER A 105 -9.30 -28.85 -6.97
N LEU A 106 -8.63 -28.70 -5.82
CA LEU A 106 -8.11 -29.80 -5.00
C LEU A 106 -9.12 -30.28 -3.94
N GLY A 107 -10.36 -29.75 -3.95
CA GLY A 107 -11.41 -30.13 -3.01
C GLY A 107 -11.35 -29.43 -1.66
N ILE A 108 -10.53 -28.37 -1.52
CA ILE A 108 -10.53 -27.53 -0.32
C ILE A 108 -11.52 -26.39 -0.56
N GLU A 109 -12.72 -26.53 0.01
CA GLU A 109 -13.80 -25.55 -0.13
C GLU A 109 -13.52 -24.24 0.63
N TYR A 110 -14.13 -23.16 0.14
CA TYR A 110 -14.12 -21.84 0.77
C TYR A 110 -14.58 -21.92 2.23
N GLY A 111 -13.82 -21.32 3.15
CA GLY A 111 -14.05 -21.37 4.60
C GLY A 111 -13.19 -22.38 5.35
N SER A 112 -12.38 -23.18 4.65
CA SER A 112 -11.35 -23.99 5.30
C SER A 112 -10.25 -23.11 5.88
N VAL A 113 -9.94 -23.31 7.17
CA VAL A 113 -8.88 -22.61 7.92
C VAL A 113 -7.50 -22.74 7.26
N TRP A 114 -7.32 -23.74 6.39
CA TRP A 114 -6.08 -24.01 5.69
C TRP A 114 -5.82 -23.10 4.48
N ILE A 115 -6.83 -22.38 3.96
CA ILE A 115 -6.68 -21.57 2.75
C ILE A 115 -5.65 -20.46 2.95
N ALA A 116 -5.80 -19.66 4.02
CA ALA A 116 -4.91 -18.52 4.25
C ALA A 116 -3.44 -18.94 4.51
N PRO A 117 -3.14 -19.92 5.39
CA PRO A 117 -1.76 -20.38 5.61
C PRO A 117 -1.12 -20.97 4.35
N ILE A 118 -1.86 -21.76 3.56
CA ILE A 118 -1.34 -22.35 2.31
C ILE A 118 -1.02 -21.24 1.31
N ALA A 119 -1.93 -20.28 1.11
CA ALA A 119 -1.69 -19.16 0.21
C ALA A 119 -0.43 -18.38 0.61
N ILE A 120 -0.29 -18.03 1.88
CA ILE A 120 0.90 -17.32 2.40
C ILE A 120 2.17 -18.15 2.16
N ALA A 121 2.13 -19.44 2.46
CA ALA A 121 3.27 -20.33 2.26
C ALA A 121 3.67 -20.40 0.77
N VAL A 122 2.71 -20.54 -0.14
CA VAL A 122 2.95 -20.54 -1.59
C VAL A 122 3.50 -19.18 -2.06
N GLY A 123 3.01 -18.07 -1.52
CA GLY A 123 3.53 -16.73 -1.81
C GLY A 123 4.99 -16.57 -1.37
N ILE A 124 5.32 -16.96 -0.13
CA ILE A 124 6.69 -16.93 0.40
C ILE A 124 7.61 -17.82 -0.43
N LEU A 125 7.17 -19.03 -0.77
CA LEU A 125 7.95 -19.95 -1.60
C LEU A 125 8.19 -19.36 -2.99
N THR A 126 7.17 -18.79 -3.62
CA THR A 126 7.28 -18.15 -4.94
C THR A 126 8.28 -17.01 -4.92
N GLY A 127 8.13 -16.06 -3.99
CA GLY A 127 9.05 -14.92 -3.85
C GLY A 127 10.47 -15.36 -3.50
N GLY A 128 10.61 -16.36 -2.63
CA GLY A 128 11.89 -16.94 -2.25
C GLY A 128 12.60 -17.63 -3.42
N LEU A 129 11.88 -18.40 -4.24
CA LEU A 129 12.45 -19.07 -5.41
C LEU A 129 12.90 -18.07 -6.48
N ILE A 130 12.08 -17.06 -6.78
CA ILE A 130 12.45 -16.01 -7.74
C ILE A 130 13.65 -15.20 -7.21
N GLY A 131 13.62 -14.82 -5.93
CA GLY A 131 14.72 -14.12 -5.28
C GLY A 131 16.01 -14.93 -5.28
N ALA A 132 15.94 -16.23 -4.99
CA ALA A 132 17.08 -17.14 -5.05
C ALA A 132 17.63 -17.27 -6.48
N PHE A 133 16.75 -17.32 -7.48
CA PHE A 133 17.15 -17.33 -8.89
C PHE A 133 17.88 -16.05 -9.29
N HIS A 134 17.33 -14.87 -8.96
CA HIS A 134 18.01 -13.59 -9.18
C HIS A 134 19.36 -13.54 -8.44
N GLY A 135 19.38 -13.95 -7.18
CA GLY A 135 20.59 -14.02 -6.37
C GLY A 135 21.64 -14.97 -6.95
N TRP A 136 21.23 -16.09 -7.53
CA TRP A 136 22.13 -17.03 -8.18
C TRP A 136 22.79 -16.44 -9.45
N LEU A 137 22.00 -15.77 -10.30
CA LEU A 137 22.50 -15.09 -11.49
C LEU A 137 23.51 -13.98 -11.15
N ILE A 138 23.24 -13.22 -10.08
CA ILE A 138 24.10 -12.11 -9.67
C ILE A 138 25.34 -12.63 -8.95
N GLY A 139 25.16 -13.53 -7.98
CA GLY A 139 26.22 -13.98 -7.08
C GLY A 139 27.17 -15.01 -7.69
N TYR A 140 26.66 -15.96 -8.49
CA TYR A 140 27.48 -17.03 -9.06
C TYR A 140 27.82 -16.80 -10.52
N LEU A 141 26.88 -16.31 -11.32
CA LEU A 141 27.12 -16.04 -12.74
C LEU A 141 27.70 -14.64 -12.98
N THR A 142 27.83 -13.83 -11.92
CA THR A 142 28.44 -12.50 -11.96
C THR A 142 27.78 -11.54 -12.97
N ILE A 143 26.49 -11.77 -13.26
CA ILE A 143 25.72 -10.89 -14.14
C ILE A 143 25.38 -9.61 -13.36
N PRO A 144 25.54 -8.41 -13.95
CA PRO A 144 25.19 -7.15 -13.28
C PRO A 144 23.74 -7.14 -12.78
N ALA A 145 23.54 -6.80 -11.50
CA ALA A 145 22.21 -6.82 -10.85
C ALA A 145 21.16 -5.94 -11.54
N PHE A 146 21.58 -4.81 -12.12
CA PHE A 146 20.68 -3.96 -12.90
C PHE A 146 20.07 -4.72 -14.09
N ILE A 147 20.84 -5.55 -14.80
CA ILE A 147 20.35 -6.31 -15.97
C ILE A 147 19.38 -7.40 -15.51
N VAL A 148 19.74 -8.14 -14.45
CA VAL A 148 18.91 -9.21 -13.88
C VAL A 148 17.58 -8.66 -13.38
N THR A 149 17.60 -7.54 -12.66
CA THR A 149 16.38 -6.98 -12.04
C THR A 149 15.55 -6.14 -13.03
N LEU A 150 16.14 -5.50 -14.04
CA LEU A 150 15.37 -4.87 -15.11
C LEU A 150 14.69 -5.93 -16.01
N GLY A 151 15.43 -6.98 -16.39
CA GLY A 151 14.86 -8.12 -17.12
C GLY A 151 13.79 -8.83 -16.31
N GLY A 152 14.07 -9.09 -15.03
CA GLY A 152 13.11 -9.66 -14.08
C GLY A 152 11.86 -8.79 -13.93
N PHE A 153 11.99 -7.46 -13.85
CA PHE A 153 10.85 -6.56 -13.81
C PHE A 153 9.90 -6.78 -15.00
N LEU A 154 10.43 -6.89 -16.22
CA LEU A 154 9.62 -7.14 -17.41
C LEU A 154 8.99 -8.53 -17.41
N VAL A 155 9.75 -9.56 -17.05
CA VAL A 155 9.26 -10.95 -17.02
C VAL A 155 8.17 -11.11 -15.96
N TRP A 156 8.46 -10.80 -14.70
CA TRP A 156 7.56 -11.06 -13.58
C TRP A 156 6.29 -10.23 -13.64
N ARG A 157 6.38 -8.98 -14.13
CA ARG A 157 5.19 -8.15 -14.37
C ARG A 157 4.25 -8.79 -15.40
N ASN A 158 4.80 -9.34 -16.49
CA ASN A 158 3.99 -10.03 -17.50
C ASN A 158 3.49 -11.40 -17.02
N VAL A 159 4.26 -12.12 -16.20
CA VAL A 159 3.80 -13.37 -15.56
C VAL A 159 2.61 -13.07 -14.67
N ALA A 160 2.67 -12.04 -13.84
CA ALA A 160 1.54 -11.64 -12.99
C ALA A 160 0.29 -11.33 -13.83
N TRP A 161 0.46 -10.57 -14.92
CA TRP A 161 -0.64 -10.25 -15.83
C TRP A 161 -1.22 -11.48 -16.53
N TYR A 162 -0.36 -12.40 -16.99
CA TYR A 162 -0.78 -13.64 -17.64
C TYR A 162 -1.56 -14.56 -16.69
N LEU A 163 -1.10 -14.64 -15.44
CA LEU A 163 -1.77 -15.41 -14.40
C LEU A 163 -3.18 -14.87 -14.09
N THR A 164 -3.33 -13.55 -14.01
CA THR A 164 -4.62 -12.93 -13.65
C THR A 164 -5.49 -12.56 -14.85
N ASN A 165 -5.01 -12.76 -16.09
CA ASN A 165 -5.59 -12.16 -17.30
C ASN A 165 -5.81 -10.64 -17.19
N GLY A 166 -5.01 -9.95 -16.35
CA GLY A 166 -5.19 -8.53 -16.06
C GLY A 166 -6.44 -8.20 -15.22
N GLN A 167 -7.11 -9.18 -14.62
CA GLN A 167 -8.31 -9.00 -13.81
C GLN A 167 -8.02 -8.96 -12.31
N THR A 168 -8.93 -8.34 -11.56
CA THR A 168 -8.95 -8.47 -10.10
C THR A 168 -9.46 -9.86 -9.73
N ILE A 169 -8.64 -10.61 -8.98
CA ILE A 169 -8.96 -11.99 -8.56
C ILE A 169 -9.58 -11.97 -7.16
N GLY A 170 -10.80 -12.49 -7.03
CA GLY A 170 -11.54 -12.63 -5.77
C GLY A 170 -12.78 -13.53 -5.94
N PRO A 171 -13.50 -13.87 -4.87
CA PRO A 171 -13.31 -13.44 -3.48
C PRO A 171 -12.14 -14.17 -2.78
N LEU A 172 -11.42 -13.46 -1.91
CA LEU A 172 -10.34 -14.02 -1.09
C LEU A 172 -10.90 -14.56 0.24
N ASP A 173 -10.16 -15.45 0.90
CA ASP A 173 -10.54 -15.96 2.22
C ASP A 173 -10.58 -14.86 3.29
N GLU A 174 -11.57 -14.89 4.19
CA GLU A 174 -11.75 -13.85 5.22
C GLU A 174 -10.55 -13.74 6.17
N THR A 175 -9.93 -14.86 6.55
CA THR A 175 -8.75 -14.87 7.43
C THR A 175 -7.57 -14.21 6.75
N PHE A 176 -7.42 -14.44 5.44
CA PHE A 176 -6.39 -13.79 4.63
C PHE A 176 -6.66 -12.29 4.48
N GLN A 177 -7.92 -11.90 4.26
CA GLN A 177 -8.32 -10.50 4.17
C GLN A 177 -8.05 -9.75 5.48
N MET A 178 -8.32 -10.36 6.63
CA MET A 178 -8.02 -9.78 7.94
C MET A 178 -6.53 -9.49 8.16
N LEU A 179 -5.65 -10.37 7.68
CA LEU A 179 -4.19 -10.16 7.76
C LEU A 179 -3.72 -8.98 6.90
N GLY A 180 -4.35 -8.77 5.75
CA GLY A 180 -4.07 -7.64 4.86
C GLY A 180 -4.67 -6.30 5.32
N GLY A 181 -5.38 -6.27 6.46
CA GLY A 181 -6.19 -5.11 6.85
C GLY A 181 -7.38 -4.86 5.92
N ILE A 182 -7.75 -5.85 5.11
CA ILE A 182 -8.84 -5.78 4.13
C ILE A 182 -10.16 -6.07 4.85
N GLY A 183 -10.55 -5.07 5.62
CA GLY A 183 -11.94 -4.61 5.79
C GLY A 183 -11.98 -3.10 5.49
N GLY A 184 -11.07 -2.65 4.63
CA GLY A 184 -10.75 -1.25 4.41
C GLY A 184 -11.87 -0.48 3.73
N THR A 185 -11.87 0.83 3.96
CA THR A 185 -12.82 1.78 3.38
C THR A 185 -12.52 2.15 1.92
N ALA A 186 -11.46 1.58 1.31
CA ALA A 186 -11.05 1.83 -0.07
C ALA A 186 -10.18 0.69 -0.61
N PHE A 187 -10.25 0.41 -1.91
CA PHE A 187 -9.33 -0.44 -2.66
C PHE A 187 -9.12 0.10 -4.09
N SER A 188 -8.11 -0.41 -4.80
CA SER A 188 -7.86 -0.03 -6.20
C SER A 188 -8.29 -1.16 -7.13
N PRO A 189 -9.54 -1.14 -7.65
CA PRO A 189 -9.97 -2.15 -8.62
C PRO A 189 -9.12 -2.06 -9.89
N ILE A 190 -8.85 -3.19 -10.54
CA ILE A 190 -8.04 -3.23 -11.77
C ILE A 190 -8.99 -3.10 -12.94
N VAL A 191 -8.75 -2.09 -13.80
CA VAL A 191 -9.52 -1.90 -15.03
C VAL A 191 -9.29 -3.12 -15.93
N ASN A 192 -10.35 -3.86 -16.21
CA ASN A 192 -10.30 -4.99 -17.13
C ASN A 192 -10.35 -4.46 -18.58
N PRO A 193 -9.40 -4.80 -19.46
CA PRO A 193 -9.52 -4.47 -20.88
C PRO A 193 -10.67 -5.27 -21.54
N PRO A 194 -11.48 -4.69 -22.45
CA PRO A 194 -11.33 -3.39 -23.11
C PRO A 194 -12.00 -2.22 -22.38
N GLU A 195 -12.52 -2.42 -21.17
CA GLU A 195 -13.12 -1.33 -20.39
C GLU A 195 -12.08 -0.25 -20.05
N VAL A 196 -12.53 0.99 -19.88
CA VAL A 196 -11.68 2.15 -19.55
C VAL A 196 -11.86 2.63 -18.12
N ALA A 197 -12.81 2.06 -17.39
CA ALA A 197 -13.06 2.33 -15.97
C ALA A 197 -13.73 1.14 -15.29
N ILE A 198 -13.53 1.02 -13.97
CA ILE A 198 -14.18 0.03 -13.12
C ILE A 198 -14.54 0.67 -11.79
N LEU A 199 -15.77 0.41 -11.31
CA LEU A 199 -16.26 0.86 -10.02
C LEU A 199 -16.22 -0.29 -9.02
N GLY A 200 -15.44 -0.12 -7.96
CA GLY A 200 -15.35 -0.99 -6.80
C GLY A 200 -16.31 -0.54 -5.70
N ILE A 201 -16.91 -1.51 -5.02
CA ILE A 201 -17.77 -1.29 -3.85
C ILE A 201 -17.17 -2.08 -2.68
N THR A 202 -16.98 -1.43 -1.54
CA THR A 202 -16.49 -2.09 -0.31
C THR A 202 -17.62 -2.33 0.69
N ARG A 203 -17.29 -3.01 1.80
CA ARG A 203 -18.26 -3.31 2.85
C ARG A 203 -18.81 -2.02 3.46
N THR A 204 -20.13 -1.96 3.61
CA THR A 204 -20.80 -0.86 4.31
C THR A 204 -20.38 -0.81 5.79
N GLU A 205 -20.04 0.38 6.26
CA GLU A 205 -19.68 0.64 7.65
C GLU A 205 -20.57 1.72 8.26
N THR A 206 -20.86 1.62 9.55
CA THR A 206 -21.57 2.68 10.28
C THR A 206 -20.59 3.81 10.62
N VAL A 207 -20.81 4.98 10.01
CA VAL A 207 -20.00 6.19 10.23
C VAL A 207 -20.83 7.22 10.97
N THR A 208 -20.23 7.86 11.96
CA THR A 208 -20.85 8.99 12.65
C THR A 208 -20.73 10.24 11.79
N VAL A 209 -21.85 10.67 11.20
CA VAL A 209 -21.95 11.96 10.50
C VAL A 209 -22.52 13.00 11.45
N TRP A 210 -21.88 14.16 11.49
CA TRP A 210 -22.28 15.27 12.34
C TRP A 210 -23.18 16.21 11.55
N ASN A 211 -24.41 16.42 12.05
CA ASN A 211 -25.30 17.44 11.51
C ASN A 211 -25.46 18.53 12.58
N GLY A 212 -24.58 19.54 12.52
CA GLY A 212 -24.36 20.45 13.64
C GLY A 212 -23.74 19.73 14.85
N ASP A 213 -24.30 19.93 16.04
CA ASP A 213 -23.79 19.35 17.29
C ASP A 213 -24.28 17.92 17.56
N THR A 214 -25.19 17.37 16.74
CA THR A 214 -25.76 16.04 16.95
C THR A 214 -25.06 14.98 16.09
N PRO A 215 -24.42 13.96 16.70
CA PRO A 215 -23.84 12.84 15.97
C PRO A 215 -24.93 11.85 15.54
N HIS A 216 -24.96 11.50 14.26
CA HIS A 216 -25.87 10.50 13.70
C HIS A 216 -25.07 9.33 13.11
N PRO A 217 -25.27 8.09 13.60
CA PRO A 217 -24.69 6.91 12.98
C PRO A 217 -25.43 6.61 11.68
N VAL A 218 -24.75 6.72 10.54
CA VAL A 218 -25.30 6.40 9.22
C VAL A 218 -24.52 5.26 8.58
N PRO A 219 -25.19 4.29 7.93
CA PRO A 219 -24.50 3.31 7.11
C PRO A 219 -23.91 4.02 5.87
N MET A 220 -22.60 3.88 5.68
CA MET A 220 -21.86 4.47 4.57
C MET A 220 -21.18 3.35 3.77
N VAL A 221 -21.44 3.31 2.46
CA VAL A 221 -20.78 2.39 1.52
C VAL A 221 -19.70 3.15 0.75
N PRO A 222 -18.42 2.79 0.88
CA PRO A 222 -17.38 3.41 0.09
C PRO A 222 -17.36 2.89 -1.35
N LEU A 223 -17.06 3.80 -2.28
CA LEU A 223 -16.97 3.56 -3.72
C LEU A 223 -15.60 3.97 -4.23
N ASP A 224 -14.95 3.08 -5.00
CA ASP A 224 -13.62 3.28 -5.56
C ASP A 224 -13.65 3.21 -7.09
N LEU A 225 -13.27 4.29 -7.78
CA LEU A 225 -13.27 4.33 -9.24
C LEU A 225 -11.83 4.29 -9.77
N SER A 226 -11.46 3.21 -10.46
CA SER A 226 -10.23 3.14 -11.25
C SER A 226 -10.55 3.39 -12.71
N TYR A 227 -9.68 4.12 -13.41
CA TYR A 227 -9.88 4.50 -14.81
C TYR A 227 -8.56 4.67 -15.56
N ASP A 228 -8.61 4.54 -16.89
CA ASP A 228 -7.47 4.77 -17.77
C ASP A 228 -7.25 6.27 -17.97
N HIS A 229 -6.20 6.80 -17.33
CA HIS A 229 -5.79 8.20 -17.42
C HIS A 229 -5.42 8.68 -18.84
N ARG A 230 -5.26 7.77 -19.80
CA ARG A 230 -5.04 8.13 -21.22
C ARG A 230 -6.33 8.57 -21.91
N VAL A 231 -7.48 8.16 -21.38
CA VAL A 231 -8.80 8.38 -22.01
C VAL A 231 -9.69 9.23 -21.11
N ILE A 232 -9.65 9.03 -19.79
CA ILE A 232 -10.49 9.71 -18.82
C ILE A 232 -9.62 10.62 -17.94
N ASN A 233 -10.00 11.90 -17.84
CA ASN A 233 -9.32 12.83 -16.94
C ASN A 233 -9.87 12.72 -15.51
N GLY A 234 -9.10 13.20 -14.53
CA GLY A 234 -9.51 13.11 -13.12
C GLY A 234 -10.72 13.95 -12.74
N ALA A 235 -10.99 15.05 -13.46
CA ALA A 235 -12.14 15.90 -13.19
C ALA A 235 -13.46 15.22 -13.62
N ASP A 236 -13.47 14.56 -14.77
CA ASP A 236 -14.60 13.82 -15.30
C ASP A 236 -14.88 12.58 -14.45
N ALA A 237 -13.83 11.87 -14.03
CA ALA A 237 -13.95 10.76 -13.09
C ALA A 237 -14.56 11.21 -11.75
N ALA A 238 -14.09 12.33 -11.19
CA ALA A 238 -14.63 12.89 -9.95
C ALA A 238 -16.10 13.32 -10.09
N ARG A 239 -16.43 14.02 -11.19
CA ARG A 239 -17.82 14.44 -11.49
C ARG A 239 -18.75 13.25 -11.65
N PHE A 240 -18.32 12.22 -12.37
CA PHE A 240 -19.09 10.98 -12.52
C PHE A 240 -19.33 10.32 -11.16
N LEU A 241 -18.30 10.21 -10.31
CA LEU A 241 -18.44 9.58 -9.00
C LEU A 241 -19.34 10.40 -8.06
N SER A 242 -19.24 11.74 -8.08
CA SER A 242 -20.15 12.62 -7.34
C SER A 242 -21.60 12.46 -7.81
N PHE A 243 -21.83 12.51 -9.12
CA PHE A 243 -23.16 12.29 -9.71
C PHE A 243 -23.74 10.93 -9.32
N TYR A 244 -22.95 9.86 -9.41
CA TYR A 244 -23.38 8.53 -9.03
C TYR A 244 -23.72 8.45 -7.53
N THR A 245 -22.90 9.08 -6.68
CA THR A 245 -23.14 9.16 -5.24
C THR A 245 -24.43 9.93 -4.92
N ASP A 246 -24.73 11.02 -5.62
CA ASP A 246 -25.97 11.79 -5.44
C ASP A 246 -27.20 10.98 -5.86
N LEU A 247 -27.08 10.20 -6.93
CA LEU A 247 -28.15 9.34 -7.45
C LEU A 247 -28.53 8.23 -6.45
N ILE A 248 -27.54 7.62 -5.81
CA ILE A 248 -27.74 6.54 -4.83
C ILE A 248 -28.07 7.03 -3.42
N SER A 249 -27.68 8.27 -3.07
CA SER A 249 -27.92 8.85 -1.75
C SER A 249 -29.40 9.12 -1.49
N ASP A 250 -30.16 9.41 -2.54
CA ASP A 250 -31.61 9.60 -2.48
C ASP A 250 -32.31 8.83 -3.61
N PRO A 251 -33.03 7.73 -3.33
CA PRO A 251 -33.72 6.93 -4.34
C PRO A 251 -34.71 7.73 -5.21
N ARG A 252 -35.17 8.90 -4.74
CA ARG A 252 -36.06 9.78 -5.52
C ARG A 252 -35.36 10.33 -6.77
N ASN A 253 -34.03 10.47 -6.73
CA ASN A 253 -33.23 10.92 -7.87
C ASN A 253 -33.23 9.91 -9.03
N LEU A 254 -33.62 8.65 -8.79
CA LEU A 254 -33.76 7.61 -9.81
C LEU A 254 -35.13 7.61 -10.51
N MET A 255 -36.12 8.33 -9.99
CA MET A 255 -37.51 8.26 -10.45
C MET A 255 -37.89 9.39 -11.43
N VAL A 256 -36.90 10.11 -11.98
CA VAL A 256 -37.09 11.23 -12.91
C VAL A 256 -36.60 10.85 -14.31
#